data_AF-A0ABD3IV92-F1
#
_entry.id   AF-A0ABD3IV92-F1
#
_cell.length_a   1.000
_cell.length_b   1.000
_cell.length_c   1.000
_cell.angle_alpha   90.00
_cell.angle_beta   90.00
_cell.angle_gamma   90.00
#
_symmetry.space_group_name_H-M   'P 1'
#
loop_
_entity.id
_entity.type
_entity.pdbx_description
1 polymer ?
#
loop_
_entity_poly.entity_id
_entity_poly.type
_entity_poly.pdbx_seq_one_letter_code
_entity_poly.pdbx_strand_id
1 'polypeptide(L)'
;MADSEPRPQTENVEHDERRRLKYLDFVQMAAIYMVICFSTLYEFAKENSGPLRPGVQTVEATVKTVVGPLFDRFHHVPFEILRFVDSRVDEYVHELDSLVPSLVKQASRQARAVAWEVRRAGLAGAARGGCKRLEPAAREIYEKYEPVAEEYTVAAWRRLNRMPLFPQVAEIAVPTVAYWAEKYNRAACYAAERDYPASGYLPMVPLERIAKVFDEAERGPGAAAAANGEVATAE
;
A
#
# COMPACT_ATOMS: atom_id res chain seq x y z
N MET A 1 37.49 -51.38 4.58
CA MET A 1 36.57 -50.81 3.57
C MET A 1 35.59 -49.95 4.33
N ALA A 2 35.67 -48.63 4.13
CA ALA A 2 34.82 -47.65 4.81
C ALA A 2 33.81 -47.15 3.78
N ASP A 3 32.53 -47.50 3.96
CA ASP A 3 31.44 -46.79 3.30
C ASP A 3 31.07 -45.61 4.19
N SER A 4 31.44 -44.41 3.73
CA SER A 4 30.96 -43.16 4.30
C SER A 4 29.94 -42.58 3.33
N GLU A 5 28.65 -42.71 3.67
CA GLU A 5 27.59 -41.94 3.02
C GLU A 5 27.78 -40.43 3.31
N PRO A 6 27.60 -39.54 2.33
CA PRO A 6 27.47 -38.12 2.60
C PRO A 6 26.02 -37.65 2.39
N ARG A 7 25.34 -37.26 3.47
CA ARG A 7 24.28 -36.22 3.45
C ARG A 7 24.40 -35.41 4.75
N PRO A 8 24.15 -34.08 4.73
CA PRO A 8 23.07 -33.45 3.97
C PRO A 8 23.45 -32.19 3.17
N GLN A 9 22.88 -32.05 1.98
CA GLN A 9 22.76 -30.77 1.25
C GLN A 9 21.32 -30.23 1.27
N THR A 10 20.42 -30.87 2.04
CA THR A 10 18.98 -30.59 1.99
C THR A 10 18.55 -29.47 2.95
N GLU A 11 19.29 -29.21 4.03
CA GLU A 11 18.96 -28.13 4.98
C GLU A 11 19.20 -26.73 4.43
N ASN A 12 20.19 -26.56 3.55
CA ASN A 12 20.54 -25.23 3.03
C ASN A 12 19.50 -24.68 2.03
N VAL A 13 18.72 -25.55 1.38
CA VAL A 13 17.69 -25.13 0.42
C VAL A 13 16.42 -24.65 1.12
N GLU A 14 15.98 -25.33 2.19
CA GLU A 14 14.83 -24.88 3.00
C GLU A 14 15.13 -23.58 3.76
N HIS A 15 16.37 -23.38 4.18
CA HIS A 15 16.77 -22.18 4.92
C HIS A 15 16.78 -20.92 4.04
N ASP A 16 17.04 -21.07 2.74
CA ASP A 16 17.05 -19.97 1.76
C ASP A 16 15.62 -19.62 1.29
N GLU A 17 14.75 -20.62 1.12
CA GLU A 17 13.32 -20.38 0.86
C GLU A 17 12.62 -19.71 2.05
N ARG A 18 12.98 -20.04 3.29
CA ARG A 18 12.48 -19.36 4.50
C ARG A 18 12.91 -17.89 4.63
N ARG A 19 13.98 -17.49 3.94
CA ARG A 19 14.47 -16.10 3.93
C ARG A 19 13.84 -15.25 2.83
N ARG A 20 13.12 -15.87 1.90
CA ARG A 20 12.57 -15.18 0.75
C ARG A 20 11.16 -14.66 1.05
N LEU A 21 10.93 -13.38 0.78
CA LEU A 21 9.60 -12.76 0.90
C LEU A 21 8.71 -13.35 -0.20
N LYS A 22 7.53 -13.86 0.14
CA LYS A 22 6.59 -14.49 -0.81
C LYS A 22 5.84 -13.47 -1.66
N TYR A 23 5.44 -12.35 -1.06
CA TYR A 23 4.63 -11.30 -1.71
C TYR A 23 5.39 -9.98 -1.83
N LEU A 24 6.25 -9.65 -0.86
CA LEU A 24 6.95 -8.37 -0.76
C LEU A 24 8.37 -8.37 -1.37
N ASP A 25 8.76 -9.41 -2.12
CA ASP A 25 10.07 -9.49 -2.80
C ASP A 25 10.32 -8.28 -3.72
N PHE A 26 9.26 -7.77 -4.38
CA PHE A 26 9.35 -6.57 -5.21
C PHE A 26 9.71 -5.31 -4.43
N VAL A 27 9.28 -5.20 -3.16
CA VAL A 27 9.59 -4.06 -2.29
C VAL A 27 11.07 -4.09 -1.93
N GLN A 28 11.59 -5.27 -1.60
CA GLN A 28 13.01 -5.47 -1.35
C GLN A 28 13.85 -5.14 -2.59
N MET A 29 13.46 -5.63 -3.77
CA MET A 29 14.13 -5.33 -5.02
C MET A 29 14.08 -3.84 -5.39
N ALA A 30 12.93 -3.18 -5.18
CA ALA A 30 12.79 -1.75 -5.38
C ALA A 30 13.68 -0.95 -4.42
N ALA A 31 13.75 -1.34 -3.14
CA ALA A 31 14.63 -0.72 -2.16
C ALA A 31 16.10 -0.84 -2.55
N ILE A 32 16.54 -2.03 -3.00
CA ILE A 32 17.90 -2.25 -3.52
C ILE A 32 18.17 -1.36 -4.72
N TYR A 33 17.24 -1.32 -5.69
CA TYR A 33 17.38 -0.48 -6.88
C TYR A 33 17.47 1.01 -6.53
N MET A 34 16.65 1.48 -5.58
CA MET A 34 16.69 2.85 -5.08
C MET A 34 18.02 3.16 -4.39
N VAL A 35 18.54 2.26 -3.56
CA VAL A 35 19.87 2.42 -2.95
C VAL A 35 20.94 2.54 -4.03
N ILE A 36 20.91 1.69 -5.06
CA ILE A 36 21.87 1.74 -6.17
C ILE A 36 21.73 3.08 -6.93
N CYS A 37 20.52 3.47 -7.33
CA CYS A 37 20.28 4.71 -8.07
C CYS A 37 20.68 5.98 -7.28
N PHE A 38 20.34 6.05 -6.00
CA PHE A 38 20.72 7.19 -5.18
C PHE A 38 22.22 7.20 -4.87
N SER A 39 22.84 6.03 -4.69
CA SER A 39 24.29 5.95 -4.48
C SER A 39 25.05 6.42 -5.72
N THR A 40 24.64 5.99 -6.91
CA THR A 40 25.27 6.43 -8.16
C THR A 40 25.05 7.91 -8.43
N LEU A 41 23.84 8.43 -8.18
CA LEU A 41 23.55 9.86 -8.31
C LEU A 41 24.34 10.70 -7.31
N TYR A 42 24.47 10.22 -6.06
CA TYR A 42 25.25 10.89 -5.02
C TYR A 42 26.75 10.88 -5.34
N GLU A 43 27.31 9.73 -5.73
CA GLU A 43 28.70 9.62 -6.19
C GLU A 43 28.97 10.59 -7.34
N PHE A 44 28.10 10.59 -8.36
CA PHE A 44 28.21 11.51 -9.49
C PHE A 44 28.16 12.99 -9.04
N ALA A 45 27.21 13.36 -8.18
CA ALA A 45 27.12 14.72 -7.67
C ALA A 45 28.35 15.12 -6.83
N LYS A 46 28.85 14.21 -6.00
CA LYS A 46 30.03 14.39 -5.14
C LYS A 46 31.31 14.57 -5.96
N GLU A 47 31.52 13.78 -7.00
CA GLU A 47 32.66 13.93 -7.92
C GLU A 47 32.62 15.27 -8.68
N ASN A 48 31.41 15.73 -9.04
CA ASN A 48 31.19 16.98 -9.76
C ASN A 48 31.02 18.21 -8.84
N SER A 49 31.18 18.09 -7.52
CA SER A 49 30.96 19.17 -6.56
C SER A 49 32.06 20.25 -6.51
N GLY A 50 33.18 20.04 -7.21
CA GLY A 50 34.26 21.03 -7.33
C GLY A 50 34.75 21.56 -5.96
N PRO A 51 34.74 22.88 -5.71
CA PRO A 51 35.19 23.50 -4.46
C PRO A 51 34.45 23.02 -3.20
N LEU A 52 33.23 22.49 -3.33
CA LEU A 52 32.40 22.04 -2.20
C LEU A 52 32.68 20.59 -1.78
N ARG A 53 33.43 19.84 -2.59
CA ARG A 53 33.78 18.42 -2.33
C ARG A 53 34.38 18.17 -0.93
N PRO A 54 35.28 19.00 -0.38
CA PRO A 54 35.82 18.80 0.96
C PRO A 54 34.75 18.92 2.05
N GLY A 55 33.79 19.83 1.87
CA GLY A 55 32.67 20.02 2.80
C GLY A 55 31.74 18.81 2.80
N VAL A 56 31.39 18.29 1.61
CA VAL A 56 30.57 17.08 1.45
C VAL A 56 31.23 15.87 2.13
N GLN A 57 32.54 15.68 1.95
CA GLN A 57 33.29 14.59 2.58
C GLN A 57 33.34 14.71 4.12
N THR A 58 33.44 15.92 4.65
CA THR A 58 33.44 16.17 6.11
C THR A 58 32.09 15.81 6.73
N VAL A 59 30.99 16.23 6.08
CA VAL A 59 29.64 15.90 6.52
C VAL A 59 29.37 14.40 6.39
N GLU A 60 29.77 13.79 5.28
CA GLU A 60 29.66 12.34 5.07
C GLU A 60 30.40 11.55 6.16
N ALA A 61 31.63 11.96 6.50
CA ALA A 61 32.40 11.33 7.57
C ALA A 61 31.70 11.48 8.93
N THR A 62 31.12 12.65 9.21
CA THR A 62 30.39 12.92 10.47
C THR A 62 29.10 12.12 10.56
N VAL A 63 28.33 12.05 9.47
CA VAL A 63 27.11 11.24 9.42
C VAL A 63 27.47 9.77 9.56
N LYS A 64 28.54 9.30 8.89
CA LYS A 64 28.99 7.91 9.00
C LYS A 64 29.44 7.55 10.42
N THR A 65 30.09 8.44 11.15
CA THR A 65 30.51 8.16 12.54
C THR A 65 29.34 8.18 13.52
N VAL A 66 28.37 9.07 13.33
CA VAL A 66 27.20 9.19 14.22
C VAL A 66 26.14 8.13 13.93
N VAL A 67 25.85 7.92 12.65
CA VAL A 67 24.75 7.05 12.18
C VAL A 67 25.23 5.64 11.87
N GLY A 68 26.51 5.42 11.54
CA GLY A 68 27.07 4.10 11.26
C GLY A 68 26.78 3.07 12.37
N PRO A 69 27.06 3.37 13.65
CA PRO A 69 26.74 2.46 14.75
C PRO A 69 25.23 2.18 14.91
N LEU A 70 24.36 3.13 14.54
CA LEU A 70 22.91 2.92 14.52
C LEU A 70 22.52 1.99 13.36
N PHE A 71 23.07 2.22 12.17
CA PHE A 71 22.78 1.38 11.01
C PHE A 71 23.22 -0.07 11.26
N ASP A 72 24.43 -0.29 11.77
CA ASP A 72 24.93 -1.64 12.09
C ASP A 72 24.02 -2.36 13.08
N ARG A 73 23.43 -1.64 14.04
CA ARG A 73 22.52 -2.21 15.03
C ARG A 73 21.11 -2.49 14.51
N PHE A 74 20.62 -1.67 13.57
CA PHE A 74 19.21 -1.69 13.17
C PHE A 74 18.96 -2.15 11.73
N HIS A 75 19.98 -2.34 10.88
CA HIS A 75 19.79 -2.66 9.47
C HIS A 75 19.03 -3.98 9.22
N HIS A 76 19.03 -4.91 10.18
CA HIS A 76 18.24 -6.15 10.12
C HIS A 76 16.76 -5.97 10.46
N VAL A 77 16.41 -4.95 11.26
CA VAL A 77 15.05 -4.73 11.76
C VAL A 77 14.04 -4.43 10.64
N PRO A 78 14.32 -3.58 9.64
CA PRO A 78 13.43 -3.34 8.51
C PRO A 78 13.09 -4.63 7.74
N PHE A 79 14.08 -5.51 7.56
CA PHE A 79 13.87 -6.78 6.87
C PHE A 79 13.00 -7.73 7.69
N GLU A 80 13.19 -7.79 9.00
CA GLU A 80 12.35 -8.60 9.88
C GLU A 80 10.90 -8.11 9.94
N ILE A 81 10.68 -6.79 9.94
CA ILE A 81 9.34 -6.19 9.83
C ILE A 81 8.72 -6.56 8.49
N LEU A 82 9.47 -6.41 7.39
CA LEU A 82 8.99 -6.74 6.05
C LEU A 82 8.59 -8.23 5.95
N ARG A 83 9.39 -9.11 6.55
CA ARG A 83 9.09 -10.54 6.66
C ARG A 83 7.85 -10.83 7.51
N PHE A 84 7.66 -10.13 8.63
CA PHE A 84 6.47 -10.27 9.45
C PHE A 84 5.22 -9.86 8.68
N VAL A 85 5.27 -8.72 7.99
CA VAL A 85 4.16 -8.26 7.14
C VAL A 85 3.90 -9.24 6.01
N ASP A 86 4.94 -9.74 5.34
CA ASP A 86 4.83 -10.74 4.27
C ASP A 86 4.15 -12.03 4.74
N SER A 87 4.49 -12.52 5.93
CA SER A 87 3.83 -13.67 6.55
C SER A 87 2.38 -13.41 6.92
N ARG A 88 2.04 -12.18 7.33
CA ARG A 88 0.64 -11.80 7.60
C ARG A 88 -0.16 -11.70 6.31
N VAL A 89 0.43 -11.15 5.25
CA VAL A 89 -0.19 -11.12 3.93
C VAL A 89 -0.45 -12.54 3.42
N ASP A 90 0.47 -13.49 3.64
CA ASP A 90 0.25 -14.91 3.29
C ASP A 90 -0.98 -15.51 4.00
N GLU A 91 -1.11 -15.27 5.30
CA GLU A 91 -2.26 -15.71 6.12
C GLU A 91 -3.57 -15.11 5.60
N TYR A 92 -3.61 -13.79 5.36
CA TYR A 92 -4.79 -13.13 4.81
C TYR A 92 -5.10 -13.58 3.38
N VAL A 93 -4.11 -13.76 2.51
CA VAL A 93 -4.31 -14.21 1.12
C VAL A 93 -4.88 -15.63 1.11
N HIS A 94 -4.44 -16.50 2.02
CA HIS A 94 -4.97 -17.86 2.13
C HIS A 94 -6.43 -17.86 2.65
N GLU A 95 -6.75 -17.00 3.62
CA GLU A 95 -8.14 -16.81 4.08
C GLU A 95 -9.00 -16.20 2.97
N LEU A 96 -8.50 -15.18 2.28
CA LEU A 96 -9.19 -14.54 1.18
C LEU A 96 -9.40 -15.51 0.02
N ASP A 97 -8.43 -16.33 -0.37
CA ASP A 97 -8.59 -17.27 -1.50
C ASP A 97 -9.74 -18.26 -1.27
N SER A 98 -10.04 -18.57 0.00
CA SER A 98 -11.21 -19.36 0.42
C SER A 98 -12.53 -18.58 0.41
N LEU A 99 -12.47 -17.26 0.63
CA LEU A 99 -13.61 -16.35 0.71
C LEU A 99 -13.93 -15.64 -0.61
N VAL A 100 -13.00 -15.66 -1.58
CA VAL A 100 -13.11 -14.91 -2.84
C VAL A 100 -14.10 -15.62 -3.77
N PRO A 101 -15.27 -15.02 -4.04
CA PRO A 101 -16.26 -15.52 -4.98
C PRO A 101 -15.66 -15.57 -6.39
N SER A 102 -16.18 -16.48 -7.19
CA SER A 102 -15.85 -16.68 -8.60
C SER A 102 -15.74 -15.39 -9.43
N LEU A 103 -16.54 -14.37 -9.09
CA LEU A 103 -16.59 -13.08 -9.79
C LEU A 103 -15.26 -12.29 -9.71
N VAL A 104 -14.59 -12.29 -8.56
CA VAL A 104 -13.28 -11.61 -8.39
C VAL A 104 -12.18 -12.39 -9.11
N LYS A 105 -12.24 -13.74 -9.07
CA LYS A 105 -11.33 -14.59 -9.85
C LYS A 105 -11.55 -14.41 -11.36
N GLN A 106 -12.77 -14.10 -11.78
CA GLN A 106 -13.11 -13.80 -13.18
C GLN A 106 -12.63 -12.41 -13.60
N ALA A 107 -12.83 -11.39 -12.77
CA ALA A 107 -12.37 -10.03 -13.04
C ALA A 107 -10.82 -9.94 -13.07
N SER A 108 -10.12 -10.66 -12.19
CA SER A 108 -8.65 -10.72 -12.22
C SER A 108 -8.13 -11.41 -13.48
N ARG A 109 -8.78 -12.47 -13.95
CA ARG A 109 -8.48 -13.14 -15.23
C ARG A 109 -8.73 -12.19 -16.42
N GLN A 110 -9.82 -11.45 -16.40
CA GLN A 110 -10.13 -10.44 -17.42
C GLN A 110 -9.12 -9.30 -17.41
N ALA A 111 -8.75 -8.77 -16.24
CA ALA A 111 -7.74 -7.72 -16.10
C ALA A 111 -6.37 -8.17 -16.61
N ARG A 112 -5.98 -9.41 -16.29
CA ARG A 112 -4.73 -10.02 -16.78
C ARG A 112 -4.74 -10.22 -18.28
N ALA A 113 -5.89 -10.61 -18.85
CA ALA A 113 -6.04 -10.73 -20.30
C ALA A 113 -5.91 -9.35 -20.98
N VAL A 114 -6.55 -8.32 -20.46
CA VAL A 114 -6.42 -6.95 -20.98
C VAL A 114 -4.97 -6.45 -20.88
N ALA A 115 -4.29 -6.69 -19.76
CA ALA A 115 -2.88 -6.32 -19.59
C ALA A 115 -1.95 -7.06 -20.58
N TRP A 116 -2.25 -8.32 -20.88
CA TRP A 116 -1.54 -9.10 -21.90
C TRP A 116 -1.75 -8.50 -23.30
N GLU A 117 -2.99 -8.12 -23.63
CA GLU A 117 -3.34 -7.51 -24.92
C GLU A 117 -2.69 -6.14 -25.10
N VAL A 118 -2.65 -5.32 -24.04
CA VAL A 118 -1.93 -4.03 -24.02
C VAL A 118 -0.43 -4.23 -24.28
N ARG A 119 0.18 -5.26 -23.67
CA ARG A 119 1.59 -5.60 -23.88
C ARG A 119 1.87 -6.07 -25.31
N ARG A 120 0.90 -6.73 -25.96
CA ARG A 120 1.07 -7.31 -27.30
C ARG A 120 0.69 -6.36 -28.44
N ALA A 121 -0.32 -5.51 -28.25
CA ALA A 121 -0.91 -4.64 -29.28
C ALA A 121 -0.53 -3.16 -29.13
N GLY A 122 0.19 -2.79 -28.06
CA GLY A 122 0.59 -1.40 -27.77
C GLY A 122 -0.51 -0.58 -27.09
N LEU A 123 -0.09 0.44 -26.32
CA LEU A 123 -0.94 1.22 -25.41
C LEU A 123 -2.17 1.86 -26.09
N ALA A 124 -2.02 2.34 -27.33
CA ALA A 124 -3.01 3.19 -27.97
C ALA A 124 -4.30 2.45 -28.42
N GLY A 125 -4.20 1.18 -28.81
CA GLY A 125 -5.34 0.39 -29.34
C GLY A 125 -6.10 -0.38 -28.27
N ALA A 126 -5.39 -0.90 -27.25
CA ALA A 126 -5.98 -1.75 -26.21
C ALA A 126 -6.56 -0.95 -25.03
N ALA A 127 -6.05 0.26 -24.74
CA ALA A 127 -6.48 1.07 -23.60
C ALA A 127 -7.96 1.48 -23.65
N ARG A 128 -8.52 1.78 -24.84
CA ARG A 128 -9.92 2.22 -24.95
C ARG A 128 -10.94 1.08 -24.90
N GLY A 129 -10.61 -0.10 -25.43
CA GLY A 129 -11.52 -1.25 -25.48
C GLY A 129 -11.48 -2.10 -24.21
N GLY A 130 -10.28 -2.29 -23.65
CA GLY A 130 -10.06 -3.05 -22.41
C GLY A 130 -10.58 -2.34 -21.17
N CYS A 131 -10.30 -1.04 -21.02
CA CYS A 131 -10.80 -0.27 -19.86
C CYS A 131 -12.33 -0.22 -19.83
N LYS A 132 -13.00 -0.01 -20.97
CA LYS A 132 -14.48 0.01 -21.03
C LYS A 132 -15.14 -1.32 -20.68
N ARG A 133 -14.45 -2.45 -20.87
CA ARG A 133 -14.93 -3.79 -20.46
C ARG A 133 -14.67 -4.07 -18.98
N LEU A 134 -13.57 -3.55 -18.45
CA LEU A 134 -13.18 -3.75 -17.06
C LEU A 134 -13.97 -2.84 -16.11
N GLU A 135 -14.32 -1.64 -16.56
CA GLU A 135 -15.02 -0.61 -15.79
C GLU A 135 -16.32 -1.12 -15.11
N PRO A 136 -17.29 -1.72 -15.81
CA PRO A 136 -18.53 -2.20 -15.17
C PRO A 136 -18.29 -3.39 -14.23
N ALA A 137 -17.40 -4.31 -14.59
CA ALA A 137 -17.08 -5.49 -13.77
C ALA A 137 -16.29 -5.12 -12.50
N ALA A 138 -15.39 -4.15 -12.61
CA ALA A 138 -14.68 -3.60 -11.46
C ALA A 138 -15.66 -2.88 -10.54
N ARG A 139 -16.55 -2.05 -11.10
CA ARG A 139 -17.55 -1.29 -10.33
C ARG A 139 -18.50 -2.20 -9.55
N GLU A 140 -19.02 -3.26 -10.18
CA GLU A 140 -19.90 -4.24 -9.50
C GLU A 140 -19.20 -4.94 -8.33
N ILE A 141 -17.92 -5.29 -8.50
CA ILE A 141 -17.12 -5.89 -7.42
C ILE A 141 -16.86 -4.86 -6.32
N TYR A 142 -16.45 -3.65 -6.67
CA TYR A 142 -16.24 -2.58 -5.69
C TYR A 142 -17.50 -2.31 -4.89
N GLU A 143 -18.66 -2.12 -5.53
CA GLU A 143 -19.94 -1.86 -4.85
C GLU A 143 -20.31 -2.98 -3.85
N LYS A 144 -19.98 -4.24 -4.16
CA LYS A 144 -20.23 -5.37 -3.25
C LYS A 144 -19.27 -5.43 -2.05
N TYR A 145 -18.01 -5.09 -2.26
CA TYR A 145 -16.96 -5.22 -1.23
C TYR A 145 -16.73 -3.97 -0.41
N GLU A 146 -17.06 -2.81 -0.95
CA GLU A 146 -16.90 -1.52 -0.32
C GLU A 146 -17.55 -1.44 1.08
N PRO A 147 -18.83 -1.84 1.30
CA PRO A 147 -19.40 -1.79 2.64
C PRO A 147 -18.71 -2.75 3.63
N VAL A 148 -18.25 -3.90 3.14
CA VAL A 148 -17.50 -4.87 3.96
C VAL A 148 -16.14 -4.30 4.35
N ALA A 149 -15.43 -3.69 3.39
CA ALA A 149 -14.15 -3.04 3.63
C ALA A 149 -14.29 -1.85 4.59
N GLU A 150 -15.32 -1.04 4.45
CA GLU A 150 -15.64 0.07 5.36
C GLU A 150 -15.85 -0.44 6.80
N GLU A 151 -16.65 -1.50 6.99
CA GLU A 151 -16.91 -2.08 8.31
C GLU A 151 -15.62 -2.59 8.99
N TYR A 152 -14.79 -3.35 8.25
CA TYR A 152 -13.51 -3.84 8.76
C TYR A 152 -12.55 -2.69 9.09
N THR A 153 -12.51 -1.65 8.26
CA THR A 153 -11.67 -0.47 8.47
C THR A 153 -12.07 0.26 9.74
N VAL A 154 -13.37 0.48 9.94
CA VAL A 154 -13.93 1.08 11.16
C VAL A 154 -13.61 0.22 12.39
N ALA A 155 -13.79 -1.10 12.32
CA ALA A 155 -13.51 -2.00 13.43
C ALA A 155 -12.01 -2.00 13.81
N ALA A 156 -11.13 -2.02 12.81
CA ALA A 156 -9.68 -1.92 13.01
C ALA A 156 -9.30 -0.57 13.63
N TRP A 157 -9.85 0.54 13.13
CA TRP A 157 -9.63 1.88 13.65
C TRP A 157 -10.05 2.01 15.13
N ARG A 158 -11.23 1.47 15.50
CA ARG A 158 -11.67 1.43 16.90
C ARG A 158 -10.74 0.63 17.79
N ARG A 159 -10.20 -0.51 17.31
CA ARG A 159 -9.23 -1.31 18.08
C ARG A 159 -7.92 -0.56 18.28
N LEU A 160 -7.42 0.11 17.24
CA LEU A 160 -6.22 0.92 17.31
C LEU A 160 -6.38 2.09 18.28
N ASN A 161 -7.54 2.77 18.29
CA ASN A 161 -7.83 3.84 19.26
C ASN A 161 -7.91 3.40 20.72
N ARG A 162 -7.93 2.09 21.03
CA ARG A 162 -7.79 1.58 22.39
C ARG A 162 -6.33 1.46 22.85
N MET A 163 -5.36 1.62 21.94
CA MET A 163 -3.94 1.58 22.28
C MET A 163 -3.48 2.92 22.86
N PRO A 164 -2.60 2.95 23.86
CA PRO A 164 -2.31 4.15 24.65
C PRO A 164 -1.67 5.32 23.88
N LEU A 165 -0.98 5.07 22.76
CA LEU A 165 -0.32 6.12 21.96
C LEU A 165 -1.03 6.42 20.63
N PHE A 166 -1.88 5.51 20.16
CA PHE A 166 -2.46 5.64 18.83
C PHE A 166 -3.42 6.83 18.70
N PRO A 167 -4.30 7.16 19.68
CA PRO A 167 -5.16 8.34 19.59
C PRO A 167 -4.40 9.66 19.39
N GLN A 168 -3.28 9.83 20.10
CA GLN A 168 -2.45 11.04 19.97
C GLN A 168 -1.79 11.13 18.59
N VAL A 169 -1.34 9.99 18.05
CA VAL A 169 -0.78 9.93 16.70
C VAL A 169 -1.87 10.17 15.65
N ALA A 170 -3.06 9.60 15.85
CA ALA A 170 -4.19 9.76 14.95
C ALA A 170 -4.67 11.22 14.90
N GLU A 171 -4.72 11.93 16.02
CA GLU A 171 -5.10 13.34 16.09
C GLU A 171 -4.21 14.25 15.23
N ILE A 172 -2.92 13.94 15.12
CA ILE A 172 -1.96 14.69 14.28
C ILE A 172 -1.99 14.18 12.82
N ALA A 173 -2.04 12.86 12.64
CA ALA A 173 -1.92 12.23 11.34
C ALA A 173 -3.18 12.42 10.49
N VAL A 174 -4.38 12.29 11.06
CA VAL A 174 -5.66 12.34 10.31
C VAL A 174 -5.83 13.68 9.58
N PRO A 175 -5.68 14.86 10.21
CA PRO A 175 -5.79 16.14 9.51
C PRO A 175 -4.71 16.32 8.45
N THR A 176 -3.49 15.83 8.73
CA THR A 176 -2.36 15.92 7.79
C THR A 176 -2.63 15.09 6.54
N VAL A 177 -3.08 13.84 6.71
CA VAL A 177 -3.44 12.95 5.60
C VAL A 177 -4.61 13.52 4.80
N ALA A 178 -5.64 14.07 5.48
CA ALA A 178 -6.77 14.72 4.81
C ALA A 178 -6.34 15.92 3.95
N TYR A 179 -5.46 16.78 4.48
CA TYR A 179 -4.93 17.93 3.73
C TYR A 179 -4.15 17.50 2.47
N TRP A 180 -3.30 16.48 2.58
CA TRP A 180 -2.54 15.99 1.43
C TRP A 180 -3.44 15.28 0.40
N ALA A 181 -4.46 14.55 0.87
CA ALA A 181 -5.45 13.93 0.00
C ALA A 181 -6.28 14.97 -0.76
N GLU A 182 -6.68 16.07 -0.12
CA GLU A 182 -7.38 17.18 -0.78
C GLU A 182 -6.50 17.83 -1.86
N LYS A 183 -5.22 18.06 -1.56
CA LYS A 183 -4.27 18.62 -2.51
C LYS A 183 -4.04 17.70 -3.71
N TYR A 184 -3.95 16.39 -3.47
CA TYR A 184 -3.88 15.39 -4.51
C TYR A 184 -5.14 15.41 -5.39
N ASN A 185 -6.33 15.39 -4.79
CA ASN A 185 -7.60 15.44 -5.51
C ASN A 185 -7.69 16.68 -6.40
N ARG A 186 -7.27 17.85 -5.89
CA ARG A 186 -7.23 19.09 -6.67
C ARG A 186 -6.29 19.00 -7.87
N ALA A 187 -5.11 18.37 -7.69
CA ALA A 187 -4.17 18.15 -8.77
C ALA A 187 -4.72 17.15 -9.82
N ALA A 188 -5.41 16.10 -9.38
CA ALA A 188 -6.07 15.14 -10.26
C ALA A 188 -7.21 15.78 -11.07
N CYS A 189 -8.07 16.58 -10.43
CA CYS A 189 -9.10 17.38 -11.12
C CYS A 189 -8.49 18.30 -12.17
N TYR A 190 -7.46 19.07 -11.79
CA TYR A 190 -6.79 19.98 -12.70
C TYR A 190 -6.17 19.27 -13.92
N ALA A 191 -5.62 18.07 -13.71
CA ALA A 191 -5.10 17.25 -14.80
C ALA A 191 -6.22 16.74 -15.72
N ALA A 192 -7.37 16.39 -15.16
CA ALA A 192 -8.55 15.95 -15.91
C ALA A 192 -9.18 17.08 -16.73
N GLU A 193 -9.30 18.28 -16.15
CA GLU A 193 -9.81 19.48 -16.85
C GLU A 193 -8.96 19.90 -18.06
N ARG A 194 -7.70 19.46 -18.10
CA ARG A 194 -6.75 19.75 -19.19
C ARG A 194 -6.56 18.61 -20.17
N ASP A 195 -7.39 17.56 -20.09
CA ASP A 195 -7.33 16.39 -20.97
C ASP A 195 -5.92 15.77 -21.04
N TYR A 196 -5.16 15.81 -19.94
CA TYR A 196 -3.87 15.12 -19.92
C TYR A 196 -4.10 13.61 -20.11
N PRO A 197 -3.32 12.91 -20.95
CA PRO A 197 -3.55 11.50 -21.27
C PRO A 197 -3.53 10.56 -20.05
N ALA A 198 -2.87 10.97 -18.96
CA ALA A 198 -2.78 10.21 -17.72
C ALA A 198 -3.90 10.50 -16.72
N SER A 199 -4.73 11.53 -16.96
CA SER A 199 -5.72 12.02 -15.98
C SER A 199 -6.84 11.03 -15.68
N GLY A 200 -7.32 10.30 -16.69
CA GLY A 200 -8.34 9.26 -16.52
C GLY A 200 -7.91 8.04 -15.70
N TYR A 201 -6.65 7.98 -15.29
CA TYR A 201 -6.11 6.91 -14.44
C TYR A 201 -5.85 7.36 -13.00
N LEU A 202 -6.07 8.63 -12.66
CA LEU A 202 -5.86 9.17 -11.32
C LEU A 202 -7.17 9.06 -10.52
N PRO A 203 -7.30 8.10 -9.59
CA PRO A 203 -8.50 7.95 -8.79
C PRO A 203 -8.59 9.07 -7.77
N MET A 204 -9.76 9.71 -7.64
CA MET A 204 -9.97 10.67 -6.56
C MET A 204 -10.19 9.97 -5.22
N VAL A 205 -9.68 10.55 -4.14
CA VAL A 205 -9.88 10.07 -2.77
C VAL A 205 -11.24 10.60 -2.26
N PRO A 206 -12.20 9.73 -1.90
CA PRO A 206 -13.55 10.17 -1.51
C PRO A 206 -13.59 10.62 -0.04
N LEU A 207 -13.05 11.80 0.25
CA LEU A 207 -12.91 12.35 1.60
C LEU A 207 -14.24 12.48 2.37
N GLU A 208 -15.30 12.95 1.70
CA GLU A 208 -16.61 13.15 2.33
C GLU A 208 -17.23 11.82 2.77
N ARG A 209 -17.06 10.78 1.96
CA ARG A 209 -17.57 9.44 2.25
C ARG A 209 -16.81 8.82 3.42
N ILE A 210 -15.49 8.95 3.42
CA ILE A 210 -14.65 8.48 4.53
C ILE A 210 -15.11 9.16 5.83
N ALA A 211 -15.24 10.49 5.84
CA ALA A 211 -15.72 11.23 7.02
C ALA A 211 -17.10 10.73 7.49
N LYS A 212 -18.04 10.57 6.56
CA LYS A 212 -19.39 10.07 6.86
C LYS A 212 -19.39 8.68 7.50
N VAL A 213 -18.60 7.74 6.99
CA VAL A 213 -18.51 6.37 7.53
C VAL A 213 -18.01 6.37 8.97
N PHE A 214 -17.07 7.25 9.31
CA PHE A 214 -16.57 7.38 10.68
C PHE A 214 -17.58 8.10 11.60
N ASP A 215 -18.27 9.14 11.12
CA ASP A 215 -19.33 9.82 11.88
C ASP A 215 -20.51 8.88 12.21
N GLU A 216 -20.93 8.05 11.25
CA GLU A 216 -21.98 7.04 11.43
C GLU A 216 -21.54 5.94 12.41
N ALA A 217 -20.26 5.56 12.37
CA ALA A 217 -19.68 4.60 13.28
C ALA A 217 -19.59 5.09 14.74
N GLU A 218 -19.51 6.41 14.96
CA GLU A 218 -19.51 7.04 16.29
C GLU A 218 -20.92 7.24 16.85
N ARG A 219 -21.92 7.54 15.99
CA ARG A 219 -23.32 7.72 16.40
C ARG A 219 -24.01 6.41 16.83
N GLY A 220 -23.51 5.27 16.39
CA GLY A 220 -24.05 3.95 16.71
C GLY A 220 -25.46 3.69 16.15
N PRO A 221 -26.00 2.45 16.24
CA PRO A 221 -27.29 2.08 15.64
C PRO A 221 -28.53 2.75 16.28
N GLY A 222 -28.35 3.53 17.36
CA GLY A 222 -29.45 4.02 18.19
C GLY A 222 -30.02 5.41 17.81
N ALA A 223 -29.30 6.22 17.03
CA ALA A 223 -29.70 7.61 16.81
C ALA A 223 -30.76 7.79 15.70
N ALA A 224 -30.87 6.86 14.75
CA ALA A 224 -31.84 6.96 13.66
C ALA A 224 -33.27 6.51 14.07
N ALA A 225 -33.41 5.72 15.13
CA ALA A 225 -34.72 5.26 15.62
C ALA A 225 -35.42 6.26 16.56
N ALA A 226 -34.67 7.17 17.20
CA ALA A 226 -35.23 8.12 18.15
C ALA A 226 -35.86 9.38 17.50
N ALA A 227 -35.59 9.64 16.22
CA ALA A 227 -36.10 10.84 15.54
C ALA A 227 -37.52 10.69 14.97
N ASN A 228 -38.10 9.47 14.95
CA ASN A 228 -39.42 9.22 14.36
C ASN A 228 -40.52 8.91 15.38
N GLY A 229 -40.30 9.21 16.67
CA GLY A 229 -41.15 8.76 17.76
C GLY A 229 -41.79 9.87 18.61
N GLU A 230 -42.04 11.06 18.08
CA GLU A 230 -42.67 12.12 18.89
C GLU A 230 -43.54 13.09 18.09
N VAL A 231 -44.64 12.60 17.51
CA VAL A 231 -45.86 13.40 17.29
C VAL A 231 -47.10 12.49 17.35
N ALA A 232 -47.93 12.65 18.38
CA ALA A 232 -49.40 12.56 18.40
C ALA A 232 -49.95 11.91 19.70
N THR A 233 -50.09 12.72 20.74
CA THR A 233 -51.24 12.59 21.66
C THR A 233 -51.75 13.99 22.01
N ALA A 234 -52.83 14.40 21.37
CA ALA A 234 -53.80 15.38 21.85
C ALA A 234 -55.00 15.38 20.90
N GLU A 235 -55.99 14.55 21.19
CA GLU A 235 -57.40 14.93 21.39
C GLU A 235 -58.10 13.83 22.18
#